data_AF-A0A2W4US83-F1
#
_entry.id   AF-A0A2W4US83-F1
#
_cell.length_a   1.000
_cell.length_b   1.000
_cell.length_c   1.000
_cell.angle_alpha   90.00
_cell.angle_beta   90.00
_cell.angle_gamma   90.00
#
_symmetry.space_group_name_H-M   'P 1'
#
loop_
_entity.id
_entity.type
_entity.pdbx_description
1 polymer ?
#
loop_
_entity_poly.entity_id
_entity_poly.type
_entity_poly.pdbx_seq_one_letter_code
_entity_poly.pdbx_strand_id
1 'polypeptide(L)' 'MAERDFIASRLAPLATSPAARGLADDAAVWAPPLGRELVFTHDVLACGVHYLPSDPPSDIAWKLLAVN' A
#
# COMPACT_ATOMS: atom_id res chain seq x y z
N MET A 1 6.36 -17.11 7.81
CA MET A 1 6.84 -15.76 8.17
C MET A 1 5.60 -14.90 8.30
N ALA A 2 5.43 -14.18 9.42
CA ALA A 2 4.32 -13.26 9.55
C ALA A 2 4.57 -12.04 8.65
N GLU A 3 3.49 -11.38 8.21
CA GLU A 3 3.58 -10.18 7.37
C GLU A 3 4.51 -9.11 7.95
N ARG A 4 4.36 -8.82 9.25
CA ARG A 4 5.20 -7.83 9.95
C ARG A 4 6.69 -8.16 9.87
N ASP A 5 7.05 -9.44 9.98
CA ASP A 5 8.45 -9.88 9.87
C ASP A 5 8.98 -9.68 8.45
N PHE A 6 8.13 -9.92 7.45
CA PHE A 6 8.46 -9.69 6.04
C PHE A 6 8.67 -8.19 5.76
N ILE A 7 7.76 -7.34 6.22
CA ILE A 7 7.88 -5.88 6.09
C ILE A 7 9.18 -5.41 6.74
N ALA A 8 9.41 -5.76 8.01
CA ALA A 8 10.58 -5.31 8.75
C ALA A 8 11.90 -5.80 8.14
N SER A 9 11.96 -7.04 7.66
CA SER A 9 13.21 -7.67 7.20
C SER A 9 13.48 -7.59 5.70
N ARG A 10 12.48 -7.20 4.88
CA ARG A 10 12.59 -7.19 3.41
C ARG A 10 12.16 -5.86 2.78
N LEU A 11 11.08 -5.24 3.25
CA LEU A 11 10.53 -4.02 2.61
C LEU A 11 11.07 -2.74 3.24
N ALA A 12 11.05 -2.64 4.57
CA ALA A 12 11.52 -1.46 5.30
C ALA A 12 12.99 -1.07 4.95
N PRO A 13 13.94 -2.02 4.76
CA PRO A 13 15.29 -1.70 4.32
C PRO A 13 15.38 -1.07 2.91
N LEU A 14 14.38 -1.29 2.05
CA LEU A 14 14.30 -0.72 0.70
C LEU A 14 13.62 0.67 0.70
N ALA A 15 12.81 0.97 1.72
CA ALA A 15 12.10 2.23 1.87
C ALA A 15 13.03 3.34 2.43
N THR A 16 14.00 3.77 1.62
CA THR A 16 15.06 4.71 2.02
C THR A 16 14.59 6.17 2.17
N SER A 17 13.41 6.51 1.66
CA SER A 17 12.86 7.85 1.79
C SER A 17 12.35 8.11 3.21
N PRO A 18 12.68 9.26 3.84
CA PRO A 18 12.09 9.65 5.13
C PRO A 18 10.57 9.72 5.09
N ALA A 19 9.99 10.05 3.93
CA ALA A 19 8.54 10.11 3.72
C ALA A 19 7.84 8.75 3.93
N ALA A 20 8.57 7.64 3.77
CA ALA A 20 8.05 6.29 3.98
C ALA A 20 7.91 5.93 5.47
N ARG A 21 8.45 6.76 6.39
CA ARG A 21 8.28 6.60 7.85
C ARG A 21 8.64 5.19 8.36
N GLY A 22 9.61 4.55 7.70
CA GLY A 22 10.05 3.18 8.02
C GLY A 22 8.97 2.11 7.83
N LEU A 23 7.92 2.37 7.02
CA LEU A 23 6.74 1.51 6.88
C LEU A 23 6.06 1.19 8.23
N ALA A 24 6.11 2.15 9.17
CA ALA A 24 5.51 2.02 10.50
C ALA A 24 4.03 2.45 10.56
N ASP A 25 3.47 2.88 9.42
CA ASP A 25 2.13 3.45 9.29
C ASP A 25 1.59 3.12 7.87
N ASP A 26 0.28 3.24 7.66
CA ASP A 26 -0.43 2.73 6.47
C ASP A 26 -0.14 3.55 5.18
N ALA A 27 0.45 4.73 5.33
CA ALA A 27 0.79 5.60 4.20
C ALA A 27 2.21 6.21 4.32
N ALA A 28 2.70 6.76 3.23
CA ALA A 28 3.83 7.68 3.22
C ALA A 28 3.32 9.13 3.24
N VAL A 29 4.03 10.02 3.92
CA VAL A 29 3.72 11.46 3.95
C VAL A 29 4.91 12.23 3.44
N TRP A 30 4.74 12.93 2.33
CA TRP A 30 5.77 13.76 1.72
C TRP A 30 5.32 15.21 1.68
N ALA A 31 6.18 16.12 2.13
CA ALA A 31 5.92 17.56 2.10
C ALA A 31 6.68 18.21 0.91
N PRO A 32 6.09 18.28 -0.29
CA PRO A 32 6.66 19.03 -1.40
C PRO A 32 6.67 20.54 -1.10
N PRO A 33 7.46 21.33 -1.86
CA PRO A 33 7.49 22.80 -1.76
C PRO A 33 6.21 23.50 -2.28
N LEU A 34 5.07 22.78 -2.29
CA LEU A 34 3.76 23.26 -2.73
C LEU A 34 2.86 23.69 -1.55
N GLY A 35 3.41 23.75 -0.33
CA GLY A 35 2.70 24.23 0.86
C GLY A 35 1.61 23.29 1.39
N ARG A 36 1.62 22.02 0.99
CA ARG A 36 0.69 20.96 1.43
C ARG A 36 1.44 19.64 1.53
N GLU A 37 1.00 18.77 2.41
CA GLU A 37 1.46 17.39 2.50
C GLU A 37 0.72 16.51 1.49
N LEU A 38 1.44 15.59 0.86
CA LEU A 38 0.90 14.54 0.00
C LEU A 38 1.00 13.21 0.74
N VAL A 39 -0.14 12.50 0.79
CA VAL A 39 -0.26 11.18 1.39
C VAL A 39 -0.30 10.14 0.27
N PHE A 40 0.59 9.15 0.33
CA PHE A 40 0.68 8.07 -0.65
C PHE A 40 0.38 6.73 0.03
N THR A 41 -0.57 5.97 -0.52
CA THR A 41 -0.82 4.57 -0.17
C THR A 41 -0.68 3.70 -1.42
N HIS A 42 -0.45 2.40 -1.22
CA HIS A 42 -0.39 1.44 -2.31
C HIS A 42 -0.83 0.05 -1.84
N ASP A 43 -1.96 -0.40 -2.37
CA ASP A 43 -2.50 -1.74 -2.14
C ASP A 43 -2.51 -2.60 -3.40
N VAL A 44 -2.40 -3.91 -3.21
CA VAL A 44 -2.45 -4.91 -4.28
C VAL A 44 -3.53 -5.94 -4.00
N LEU A 45 -4.37 -6.22 -5.00
CA LEU A 45 -5.33 -7.32 -4.97
C LEU A 45 -4.83 -8.52 -5.79
N ALA A 46 -4.89 -9.70 -5.19
CA ALA A 46 -4.52 -10.98 -5.80
C ALA A 46 -5.74 -11.92 -5.92
N CYS A 47 -5.93 -12.51 -7.10
CA CYS A 47 -7.00 -13.49 -7.38
C CYS A 47 -6.90 -14.72 -6.45
N GLY A 48 -8.03 -15.21 -5.98
CA GLY A 48 -8.12 -16.34 -5.04
C GLY A 48 -7.76 -15.99 -3.59
N VAL A 49 -7.30 -14.77 -3.33
CA VAL A 49 -7.04 -14.24 -1.98
C VAL A 49 -7.99 -13.10 -1.65
N HIS A 50 -8.03 -12.08 -2.51
CA HIS A 50 -8.78 -10.85 -2.27
C HIS A 50 -10.09 -10.78 -3.06
N TYR A 51 -10.19 -11.53 -4.16
CA TYR A 51 -11.36 -11.66 -5.01
C TYR A 51 -11.39 -13.05 -5.64
N LEU A 52 -12.56 -13.52 -6.06
CA LEU A 52 -12.74 -14.82 -6.72
C LEU A 52 -12.51 -14.72 -8.23
N PRO A 53 -12.04 -15.78 -8.91
CA PRO A 53 -11.84 -15.76 -10.37
C PRO A 53 -13.10 -15.42 -11.18
N SER A 54 -14.28 -15.68 -10.60
CA SER A 54 -15.59 -15.42 -11.21
C SER A 54 -16.19 -14.06 -10.84
N ASP A 55 -15.53 -13.26 -10.00
CA ASP A 55 -16.07 -11.95 -9.61
C ASP A 55 -16.16 -11.03 -10.84
N PRO A 56 -17.23 -10.23 -10.97
CA PRO A 56 -17.36 -9.27 -12.06
C PRO A 56 -16.16 -8.30 -12.08
N PRO A 57 -15.57 -8.01 -13.24
CA PRO A 57 -14.44 -7.08 -13.34
C PRO A 57 -14.73 -5.68 -12.76
N SER A 58 -15.99 -5.22 -12.84
CA SER A 58 -16.43 -3.96 -12.23
C SER A 58 -16.24 -3.94 -10.72
N ASP A 59 -16.52 -5.06 -10.06
CA ASP A 59 -16.51 -5.16 -8.61
C ASP A 59 -15.07 -5.28 -8.10
N ILE A 60 -14.22 -5.98 -8.86
CA ILE A 60 -12.77 -6.01 -8.64
C ILE A 60 -12.19 -4.61 -8.78
N ALA A 61 -12.56 -3.86 -9.83
CA ALA A 61 -12.09 -2.50 -10.04
C ALA A 61 -12.58 -1.53 -8.95
N TRP A 62 -13.84 -1.64 -8.54
CA TRP A 62 -14.39 -0.89 -7.42
C TRP A 62 -13.60 -1.16 -6.14
N LYS A 63 -13.39 -2.43 -5.81
CA LYS A 63 -12.64 -2.82 -4.61
C LYS A 63 -11.19 -2.35 -4.67
N LEU A 64 -10.53 -2.44 -5.84
CA LEU A 64 -9.15 -2.00 -6.03
C LEU A 64 -8.99 -0.51 -5.71
N LEU A 65 -9.96 0.32 -6.07
CA LEU A 65 -9.96 1.73 -5.68
C LEU A 65 -10.32 1.92 -4.21
N ALA A 66 -11.34 1.22 -3.71
CA ALA A 66 -11.90 1.45 -2.38
C ALA A 66 -10.99 1.05 -1.20
N VAL A 67 -9.95 0.24 -1.44
CA VAL A 67 -9.00 -0.17 -0.39
C VAL A 67 -7.84 0.80 -0.20
N ASN A 68 -7.64 1.75 -1.12
CA ASN A 68 -6.66 2.83 -1.01
C ASN A 68 -7.32 4.07 -0.39
#